data_AF-A0A635R8T8-F1
#
_entry.id   AF-A0A635R8T8-F1
#
_cell.length_a   1.000
_cell.length_b   1.000
_cell.length_c   1.000
_cell.angle_alpha   90.00
_cell.angle_beta   90.00
_cell.angle_gamma   90.00
#
_symmetry.space_group_name_H-M   'P 1'
#
loop_
_entity.id
_entity.type
_entity.pdbx_description
1 polymer ?
#
loop_
_entity_poly.entity_id
_entity_poly.type
_entity_poly.pdbx_seq_one_letter_code
_entity_poly.pdbx_strand_id
1 'polypeptide(L)'
;MLFHKWVAWRVPEWTTITQYMSQEHGLFLPDDEKKARAILLNKKTVYMRPFEVAVYAETGAALDVHDPNDGIIVYGYIMEHLADWLHYMQEPHLTTRKVPIEGLRQFNALACKLFPVANRYGYFKKPEVTMATSVQALFGEVRLETQQHRFNDTIMRRIEAIYRKRGGIL
;
A
#
# COMPACT_ATOMS: atom_id res chain seq x y z
N MET A 1 -2.88 2.94 -14.67
CA MET A 1 -3.63 1.70 -14.29
C MET A 1 -4.28 1.75 -12.91
N LEU A 2 -3.70 2.46 -11.91
CA LEU A 2 -4.23 2.57 -10.54
C LEU A 2 -5.68 3.07 -10.41
N PHE A 3 -6.15 3.86 -11.37
CA PHE A 3 -7.46 4.51 -11.32
C PHE A 3 -8.58 3.76 -12.07
N HIS A 4 -8.23 2.75 -12.86
CA HIS A 4 -9.17 2.11 -13.79
C HIS A 4 -9.21 0.59 -13.66
N LYS A 5 -8.16 -0.05 -13.15
CA LYS A 5 -8.14 -1.51 -12.98
C LYS A 5 -8.93 -1.91 -11.74
N TRP A 6 -9.83 -2.88 -11.91
CA TRP A 6 -10.53 -3.54 -10.81
C TRP A 6 -9.68 -4.70 -10.28
N VAL A 7 -9.53 -4.77 -8.97
CA VAL A 7 -8.78 -5.83 -8.28
C VAL A 7 -9.66 -6.40 -7.18
N ALA A 8 -9.54 -7.71 -6.94
CA ALA A 8 -10.25 -8.39 -5.87
C ALA A 8 -9.52 -8.22 -4.53
N TRP A 9 -10.24 -7.69 -3.53
CA TRP A 9 -9.75 -7.47 -2.18
C TRP A 9 -10.61 -8.23 -1.18
N ARG A 10 -10.02 -8.60 -0.05
CA ARG A 10 -10.73 -9.23 1.06
C ARG A 10 -10.86 -8.22 2.18
N VAL A 11 -12.10 -7.91 2.52
CA VAL A 11 -12.47 -6.84 3.45
C VAL A 11 -13.50 -7.38 4.45
N PRO A 12 -13.48 -6.96 5.72
CA PRO A 12 -14.52 -7.33 6.69
C PRO A 12 -15.94 -7.02 6.18
N GLU A 13 -16.89 -7.90 6.48
CA GLU A 13 -18.26 -7.78 6.00
C GLU A 13 -18.95 -6.50 6.46
N TRP A 14 -18.64 -6.02 7.67
CA TRP A 14 -19.18 -4.75 8.21
C TRP A 14 -18.92 -3.54 7.30
N THR A 15 -17.85 -3.54 6.50
CA THR A 15 -17.52 -2.38 5.63
C THR A 15 -18.37 -2.36 4.37
N THR A 16 -18.95 -3.50 4.00
CA THR A 16 -19.81 -3.64 2.82
C THR A 16 -21.27 -3.30 3.12
N ILE A 17 -21.61 -3.19 4.40
CA ILE A 17 -22.94 -2.84 4.86
C ILE A 17 -23.07 -1.31 4.79
N THR A 18 -23.87 -0.86 3.83
CA THR A 18 -24.24 0.57 3.75
C THR A 18 -25.32 0.89 4.78
N GLN A 19 -25.38 2.14 5.23
CA GLN A 19 -26.46 2.61 6.11
C GLN A 19 -27.85 2.33 5.52
N TYR A 20 -27.98 2.49 4.20
CA TYR A 20 -29.20 2.18 3.46
C TYR A 20 -29.59 0.70 3.55
N MET A 21 -28.66 -0.21 3.25
CA MET A 21 -28.91 -1.66 3.35
C MET A 21 -29.29 -2.08 4.77
N SER A 22 -28.64 -1.49 5.79
CA SER A 22 -28.96 -1.76 7.19
C SER A 22 -30.35 -1.26 7.59
N GLN A 23 -30.82 -0.15 7.02
CA GLN A 23 -32.11 0.46 7.36
C GLN A 23 -33.27 -0.23 6.63
N GLU A 24 -33.11 -0.60 5.36
CA GLU A 24 -34.19 -1.18 4.55
C GLU A 24 -34.34 -2.69 4.74
N HIS A 25 -33.24 -3.43 4.79
CA HIS A 25 -33.28 -4.89 4.82
C HIS A 25 -33.07 -5.48 6.22
N GLY A 26 -32.63 -4.65 7.18
CA GLY A 26 -32.19 -5.10 8.49
C GLY A 26 -30.89 -5.91 8.40
N LEU A 27 -30.16 -6.01 9.52
CA LEU A 27 -29.05 -6.95 9.62
C LEU A 27 -29.52 -8.20 10.36
N PHE A 28 -29.49 -9.34 9.68
CA PHE A 28 -29.75 -10.63 10.32
C PHE A 28 -28.49 -11.10 11.05
N LEU A 29 -28.34 -10.66 12.29
CA LEU A 29 -27.29 -11.11 13.19
C LEU A 29 -27.88 -12.00 14.29
N PRO A 30 -27.18 -13.06 14.73
CA PRO A 30 -27.57 -13.82 15.92
C PRO A 30 -27.61 -12.94 17.17
N ASP A 31 -28.50 -13.24 18.11
CA ASP A 31 -28.61 -12.52 19.40
C ASP A 31 -27.31 -12.60 20.24
N ASP A 32 -26.52 -13.66 20.05
CA ASP A 32 -25.20 -13.80 20.65
C ASP A 32 -24.22 -12.77 20.09
N GLU A 33 -23.88 -11.75 20.88
CA GLU A 33 -22.98 -10.66 20.50
C GLU A 33 -21.62 -11.14 19.97
N LYS A 34 -21.09 -12.23 20.55
CA LYS A 34 -19.82 -12.82 20.09
C LYS A 34 -19.93 -13.41 18.68
N LYS A 35 -21.05 -14.07 18.36
CA LYS A 35 -21.29 -14.65 17.03
C LYS A 35 -21.57 -13.56 16.01
N ALA A 36 -22.34 -12.53 16.38
CA ALA A 36 -22.60 -11.36 15.55
C ALA A 36 -21.30 -10.64 15.15
N ARG A 37 -20.41 -10.38 16.12
CA ARG A 37 -19.09 -9.78 15.85
C ARG A 37 -18.23 -10.65 14.94
N ALA A 38 -18.26 -11.97 15.11
CA ALA A 38 -17.51 -12.90 14.26
C ALA A 38 -17.99 -12.88 12.80
N ILE A 39 -19.31 -12.80 12.57
CA ILE A 39 -19.88 -12.67 11.22
C ILE A 39 -19.44 -11.36 10.58
N LEU A 40 -19.54 -10.24 11.31
CA LEU A 40 -19.13 -8.93 10.81
C LEU A 40 -17.64 -8.83 10.48
N LEU A 41 -16.79 -9.58 11.19
CA LEU A 41 -15.36 -9.67 10.94
C LEU A 41 -15.00 -10.67 9.82
N ASN A 42 -15.97 -11.43 9.31
CA ASN A 42 -15.73 -12.35 8.22
C ASN A 42 -15.26 -11.59 6.98
N LYS A 43 -14.26 -12.15 6.29
CA LYS A 43 -13.62 -11.49 5.14
C LYS A 43 -14.40 -11.84 3.88
N LYS A 44 -15.07 -10.85 3.31
CA LYS A 44 -15.78 -10.94 2.03
C LYS A 44 -14.89 -10.42 0.90
N THR A 45 -15.01 -11.03 -0.27
CA THR A 45 -14.29 -10.55 -1.46
C THR A 45 -15.08 -9.41 -2.10
N VAL A 46 -14.42 -8.28 -2.33
CA VAL A 46 -14.98 -7.07 -2.97
C VAL A 46 -14.04 -6.65 -4.08
N TYR A 47 -14.60 -6.24 -5.22
CA TYR A 47 -13.82 -5.65 -6.31
C TYR A 47 -13.76 -4.14 -6.10
N MET A 48 -12.55 -3.60 -5.98
CA MET A 48 -12.31 -2.16 -5.82
C MET A 48 -11.09 -1.72 -6.61
N ARG A 49 -11.04 -0.43 -6.94
CA ARG A 49 -9.91 0.16 -7.63
C ARG A 49 -8.77 0.46 -6.63
N PRO A 50 -7.50 0.31 -7.01
CA PRO A 50 -6.36 0.53 -6.11
C PRO A 50 -6.39 1.88 -5.36
N PHE A 51 -6.88 2.95 -5.98
CA PHE A 51 -6.98 4.26 -5.29
C PHE A 51 -8.03 4.27 -4.17
N GLU A 52 -9.18 3.62 -4.37
CA GLU A 52 -10.24 3.52 -3.35
C GLU A 52 -9.73 2.71 -2.16
N VAL A 53 -8.96 1.67 -2.47
CA VAL A 53 -8.32 0.82 -1.47
C VAL A 53 -7.21 1.53 -0.72
N ALA A 54 -6.47 2.45 -1.36
CA ALA A 54 -5.47 3.26 -0.69
C ALA A 54 -6.10 4.18 0.37
N VAL A 55 -7.22 4.83 0.03
CA VAL A 55 -8.01 5.64 0.97
C VAL A 55 -8.58 4.77 2.09
N TYR A 56 -9.17 3.62 1.74
CA TYR A 56 -9.70 2.69 2.72
C TYR A 56 -8.62 2.15 3.67
N ALA A 57 -7.43 1.85 3.15
CA ALA A 57 -6.31 1.35 3.95
C ALA A 57 -5.77 2.38 4.94
N GLU A 58 -5.91 3.68 4.66
CA GLU A 58 -5.51 4.77 5.56
C GLU A 58 -6.44 4.86 6.79
N THR A 59 -7.71 4.49 6.65
CA THR A 59 -8.68 4.48 7.77
C THR A 59 -8.35 3.45 8.87
N GLY A 60 -7.28 2.67 8.71
CA GLY A 60 -6.84 1.64 9.65
C GLY A 60 -7.61 0.32 9.51
N ALA A 61 -8.52 0.24 8.55
CA ALA A 61 -9.35 -0.94 8.38
C ALA A 61 -8.55 -2.14 7.83
N ALA A 62 -8.97 -3.34 8.24
CA ALA A 62 -8.34 -4.59 7.83
C ALA A 62 -8.54 -4.80 6.32
N LEU A 63 -7.44 -5.07 5.63
CA LEU A 63 -7.40 -5.27 4.18
C LEU A 63 -6.44 -6.41 3.88
N ASP A 64 -6.95 -7.41 3.17
CA ASP A 64 -6.14 -8.48 2.60
C ASP A 64 -6.28 -8.48 1.07
N VAL A 65 -5.24 -8.92 0.38
CA VAL A 65 -5.30 -9.17 -1.06
C VAL A 65 -5.95 -10.53 -1.30
N HIS A 66 -6.85 -10.63 -2.28
CA HIS A 66 -7.48 -11.92 -2.61
C HIS A 66 -6.51 -12.89 -3.30
N ASP A 67 -5.77 -12.41 -4.31
CA ASP A 67 -4.73 -13.16 -5.03
C ASP A 67 -3.35 -12.48 -4.83
N PRO A 68 -2.31 -13.20 -4.34
CA PRO A 68 -0.96 -12.66 -4.24
C PRO A 68 -0.42 -12.00 -5.52
N ASN A 69 -0.77 -12.50 -6.70
CA ASN A 69 -0.32 -11.95 -7.99
C ASN A 69 -0.88 -10.54 -8.24
N ASP A 70 -2.14 -10.32 -7.88
CA ASP A 70 -2.76 -9.00 -7.96
C ASP A 70 -2.05 -8.01 -7.04
N GLY A 71 -1.65 -8.45 -5.84
CA GLY A 71 -0.88 -7.64 -4.90
C GLY A 71 0.45 -7.16 -5.46
N ILE A 72 1.16 -8.04 -6.18
CA ILE A 72 2.42 -7.72 -6.87
C ILE A 72 2.19 -6.69 -7.97
N ILE A 73 1.16 -6.89 -8.79
CA ILE A 73 0.85 -5.99 -9.90
C ILE A 73 0.47 -4.61 -9.39
N VAL A 74 -0.38 -4.54 -8.36
CA VAL A 74 -0.79 -3.27 -7.73
C VAL A 74 0.42 -2.56 -7.12
N TYR A 75 1.29 -3.29 -6.43
CA TYR A 75 2.54 -2.74 -5.90
C TYR A 75 3.40 -2.13 -7.02
N GLY A 76 3.58 -2.85 -8.14
CA GLY A 76 4.30 -2.35 -9.32
C GLY A 76 3.72 -1.04 -9.85
N TYR A 77 2.39 -0.96 -10.01
CA TYR A 77 1.73 0.27 -10.46
C TYR A 77 1.89 1.45 -9.49
N ILE A 78 1.89 1.19 -8.18
CA ILE A 78 2.15 2.25 -7.18
C ILE A 78 3.58 2.76 -7.33
N MET A 79 4.54 1.85 -7.47
CA MET A 79 5.95 2.22 -7.62
C MET A 79 6.21 3.06 -8.88
N GLU A 80 5.64 2.66 -10.01
CA GLU A 80 5.70 3.40 -11.28
C GLU A 80 5.10 4.80 -11.10
N HIS A 81 3.92 4.90 -10.47
CA HIS A 81 3.27 6.18 -10.25
C HIS A 81 4.07 7.13 -9.34
N LEU A 82 4.69 6.60 -8.27
CA LEU A 82 5.57 7.39 -7.40
C LEU A 82 6.82 7.84 -8.16
N ALA A 83 7.38 6.99 -9.02
CA ALA A 83 8.54 7.32 -9.85
C ALA A 83 8.22 8.42 -10.87
N ASP A 84 7.06 8.35 -11.53
CA ASP A 84 6.59 9.37 -12.48
C ASP A 84 6.48 10.74 -11.80
N TRP A 85 5.91 10.80 -10.59
CA TRP A 85 5.82 12.04 -9.83
C TRP A 85 7.19 12.55 -9.38
N LEU A 86 8.10 11.66 -8.98
CA LEU A 86 9.47 12.06 -8.64
C LEU A 86 10.18 12.68 -9.86
N HIS A 87 10.06 12.05 -11.03
CA HIS A 87 10.62 12.55 -12.28
C HIS A 87 10.02 13.91 -12.66
N TYR A 88 8.69 14.03 -12.59
CA TYR A 88 7.97 15.30 -12.80
C TYR A 88 8.45 16.42 -11.85
N MET A 89 8.83 16.07 -10.62
CA MET A 89 9.33 17.03 -9.64
C MET A 89 10.82 17.35 -9.77
N GLN A 90 11.60 16.53 -10.47
CA GLN A 90 13.00 16.77 -10.73
C GLN A 90 13.20 17.65 -11.96
N GLU A 91 12.41 17.43 -13.00
CA GLU A 91 12.56 18.18 -14.24
C GLU A 91 11.78 19.51 -14.20
N PRO A 92 12.31 20.56 -14.85
CA PRO A 92 11.59 21.81 -15.05
C PRO A 92 10.52 21.62 -16.14
N HIS A 93 9.26 21.92 -15.81
CA HIS A 93 8.15 21.83 -16.73
C HIS A 93 7.54 23.21 -16.94
N LEU A 94 7.11 23.50 -18.16
CA LEU A 94 6.43 24.75 -18.50
C LEU A 94 5.11 24.92 -17.75
N THR A 95 4.38 23.82 -17.52
CA THR A 95 3.11 23.83 -16.79
C THR A 95 3.27 23.12 -15.45
N THR A 96 3.12 23.87 -14.36
CA THR A 96 3.20 23.34 -13.00
C THR A 96 1.83 22.81 -12.56
N ARG A 97 1.75 21.51 -12.27
CA ARG A 97 0.58 20.85 -11.68
C ARG A 97 0.74 20.81 -10.17
N LYS A 98 -0.37 20.96 -9.45
CA LYS A 98 -0.40 20.77 -8.00
C LYS A 98 -0.08 19.30 -7.69
N VAL A 99 0.94 19.07 -6.88
CA VAL A 99 1.33 17.72 -6.45
C VAL A 99 0.32 17.21 -5.41
N PRO A 100 -0.36 16.07 -5.64
CA PRO A 100 -1.34 15.51 -4.71
C PRO A 100 -0.62 14.73 -3.59
N ILE A 101 0.00 15.45 -2.65
CA ILE A 101 0.88 14.84 -1.63
C ILE A 101 0.15 13.84 -0.72
N GLU A 102 -1.10 14.11 -0.34
CA GLU A 102 -1.92 13.21 0.48
C GLU A 102 -2.20 11.89 -0.24
N GLY A 103 -2.57 11.95 -1.53
CA GLY A 103 -2.78 10.76 -2.34
C GLY A 103 -1.49 9.92 -2.48
N LEU A 104 -0.33 10.56 -2.64
CA LEU A 104 0.96 9.85 -2.70
C LEU A 104 1.29 9.17 -1.36
N ARG A 105 0.94 9.78 -0.23
CA ARG A 105 1.07 9.16 1.10
C ARG A 105 0.15 7.95 1.26
N GLN A 106 -1.11 8.06 0.84
CA GLN A 106 -2.07 6.95 0.84
C GLN A 106 -1.55 5.77 0.01
N PHE A 107 -1.03 6.04 -1.19
CA PHE A 107 -0.41 5.02 -2.03
C PHE A 107 0.83 4.41 -1.37
N ASN A 108 1.68 5.21 -0.72
CA ASN A 108 2.84 4.68 0.00
C ASN A 108 2.44 3.76 1.17
N ALA A 109 1.39 4.13 1.92
CA ALA A 109 0.86 3.32 3.01
C ALA A 109 0.31 1.97 2.51
N LEU A 110 -0.39 1.97 1.37
CA LEU A 110 -0.84 0.74 0.71
C LEU A 110 0.35 -0.10 0.23
N ALA A 111 1.36 0.52 -0.40
CA ALA A 111 2.56 -0.17 -0.85
C ALA A 111 3.31 -0.85 0.31
N CYS A 112 3.39 -0.19 1.48
CA CYS A 112 3.96 -0.77 2.69
C CYS A 112 3.22 -2.04 3.14
N LYS A 113 1.89 -2.08 3.04
CA LYS A 113 1.08 -3.27 3.35
C LYS A 113 1.26 -4.38 2.33
N LEU A 114 1.47 -4.04 1.06
CA LEU A 114 1.68 -5.00 -0.04
C LEU A 114 3.12 -5.54 -0.12
N PHE A 115 4.09 -4.82 0.44
CA PHE A 115 5.51 -5.17 0.35
C PHE A 115 5.86 -6.61 0.82
N PRO A 116 5.33 -7.13 1.95
CA PRO A 116 5.61 -8.51 2.37
C PRO A 116 5.16 -9.56 1.36
N VAL A 117 4.03 -9.31 0.68
CA VAL A 117 3.51 -10.17 -0.38
C VAL A 117 4.43 -10.08 -1.59
N ALA A 118 4.76 -8.87 -2.05
CA ALA A 118 5.65 -8.67 -3.19
C ALA A 118 7.06 -9.28 -2.97
N ASN A 119 7.61 -9.16 -1.76
CA ASN A 119 8.91 -9.72 -1.39
C ASN A 119 8.89 -11.25 -1.35
N ARG A 120 7.79 -11.87 -0.89
CA ARG A 120 7.66 -13.34 -0.81
C ARG A 120 7.55 -14.00 -2.19
N TYR A 121 6.90 -13.32 -3.14
CA TYR A 121 6.61 -13.86 -4.48
C TYR A 121 7.59 -13.38 -5.56
N GLY A 122 8.74 -12.82 -5.15
CA GLY A 122 9.89 -12.65 -6.05
C GLY A 122 9.91 -11.38 -6.90
N TYR A 123 9.12 -10.36 -6.58
CA TYR A 123 9.23 -9.06 -7.28
C TYR A 123 10.57 -8.36 -6.99
N PHE A 124 11.28 -8.78 -5.93
CA PHE A 124 12.62 -8.33 -5.61
C PHE A 124 13.61 -9.49 -5.68
N LYS A 125 14.64 -9.36 -6.52
CA LYS A 125 15.88 -10.11 -6.31
C LYS A 125 16.37 -9.74 -4.91
N LYS A 126 16.50 -10.73 -4.01
CA LYS A 126 17.23 -10.52 -2.75
C LYS A 126 18.57 -9.89 -3.09
N PRO A 127 19.04 -8.84 -2.38
CA PRO A 127 20.38 -8.33 -2.59
C PRO A 127 21.34 -9.53 -2.49
N GLU A 128 22.08 -9.80 -3.56
CA GLU A 128 23.07 -10.87 -3.56
C GLU A 128 24.06 -10.56 -2.44
N VAL A 129 24.06 -11.38 -1.40
CA VAL A 129 25.03 -11.27 -0.31
C VAL A 129 26.38 -11.55 -0.94
N THR A 130 27.15 -10.51 -1.20
CA THR A 130 28.50 -10.64 -1.72
C THR A 130 29.37 -11.35 -0.68
N MET A 131 30.34 -12.16 -1.11
CA MET A 131 31.32 -12.80 -0.23
C MET A 131 31.97 -11.81 0.78
N ALA A 132 32.09 -10.54 0.41
CA ALA A 132 32.59 -9.49 1.30
C ALA A 132 31.66 -9.21 2.49
N THR A 133 30.34 -9.21 2.29
CA THR A 133 29.36 -8.94 3.36
C THR A 133 29.19 -10.14 4.30
N SER A 134 29.32 -11.38 3.80
CA SER A 134 29.33 -12.58 4.65
C SER A 134 30.59 -12.68 5.51
N VAL A 135 31.75 -12.32 4.96
CA VAL A 135 33.02 -12.30 5.71
C VAL A 135 33.01 -11.20 6.78
N GLN A 136 32.52 -9.99 6.47
CA GLN A 136 32.38 -8.91 7.47
C GLN A 136 31.39 -9.25 8.60
N ALA A 137 30.31 -9.97 8.30
CA ALA A 137 29.37 -10.45 9.30
C ALA A 137 29.96 -11.54 10.22
N LEU A 138 30.86 -12.36 9.69
CA LEU A 138 31.55 -13.42 10.44
C LEU A 138 32.47 -12.86 11.53
N PHE A 139 33.09 -11.70 11.28
CA PHE A 139 33.99 -11.03 12.20
C PHE A 139 33.30 -10.03 13.15
N GLY A 140 31.96 -9.96 13.14
CA GLY A 140 31.18 -9.16 14.08
C GLY A 140 31.24 -7.64 13.87
N GLU A 141 31.92 -7.16 12.84
CA GLU A 141 32.04 -5.72 12.54
C GLU A 141 30.76 -5.11 11.95
N VAL A 142 29.93 -5.93 11.30
CA VAL A 142 28.70 -5.49 10.65
C VAL A 142 27.56 -6.40 11.08
N ARG A 143 26.58 -5.87 11.83
CA ARG A 143 25.27 -6.53 11.91
C ARG A 143 24.74 -6.57 10.49
N LEU A 144 24.44 -7.77 9.98
CA LEU A 144 23.56 -7.93 8.82
C LEU A 144 22.19 -7.38 9.23
N GLU A 145 22.07 -6.05 9.22
CA GLU A 145 20.78 -5.42 9.11
C GLU A 145 20.24 -5.95 7.80
N THR A 146 19.22 -6.80 7.89
CA THR A 146 18.30 -7.04 6.79
C THR A 146 17.67 -5.68 6.50
N GLN A 147 18.41 -4.78 5.83
CA GLN A 147 17.89 -3.55 5.30
C GLN A 147 16.89 -4.01 4.25
N GLN A 148 15.66 -4.23 4.70
CA GLN A 148 14.49 -4.15 3.86
C GLN A 148 14.50 -2.69 3.39
N HIS A 149 15.27 -2.41 2.35
CA HIS A 149 15.19 -1.14 1.65
C HIS A 149 13.75 -1.04 1.15
N ARG A 150 12.91 -0.39 1.95
CA ARG A 150 11.54 -0.01 1.58
C ARG A 150 11.69 1.09 0.53
N PHE A 151 11.88 0.64 -0.70
CA PHE A 151 12.19 1.50 -1.84
C PHE A 151 11.10 2.57 -2.03
N ASN A 152 9.85 2.22 -1.79
CA ASN A 152 8.71 3.13 -1.73
C ASN A 152 8.92 4.29 -0.73
N ASP A 153 9.36 4.02 0.50
CA ASP A 153 9.63 5.05 1.51
C ASP A 153 10.79 5.97 1.08
N THR A 154 11.80 5.43 0.40
CA THR A 154 12.91 6.25 -0.11
C THR A 154 12.47 7.22 -1.21
N ILE A 155 11.59 6.79 -2.12
CA ILE A 155 11.01 7.66 -3.15
C ILE A 155 10.13 8.72 -2.49
N MET A 156 9.27 8.32 -1.56
CA MET A 156 8.38 9.26 -0.88
C MET A 156 9.15 10.35 -0.13
N ARG A 157 10.21 9.99 0.61
CA ARG A 157 11.08 10.98 1.29
C ARG A 157 11.71 11.97 0.32
N ARG A 158 12.11 11.52 -0.88
CA ARG A 158 12.65 12.41 -1.92
C ARG A 158 11.58 13.36 -2.45
N ILE A 159 10.37 12.86 -2.70
CA ILE A 159 9.22 13.66 -3.12
C ILE A 159 8.92 14.73 -2.07
N GLU A 160 8.82 14.37 -0.79
CA GLU A 160 8.56 15.33 0.29
C GLU A 160 9.67 16.38 0.43
N ALA A 161 10.93 16.00 0.26
CA ALA A 161 12.05 16.93 0.30
C ALA A 161 11.98 17.97 -0.83
N ILE A 162 11.64 17.55 -2.06
CA ILE A 162 11.47 18.46 -3.19
C ILE A 162 10.21 19.31 -3.01
N TYR A 163 9.13 18.74 -2.48
CA TYR A 163 7.88 19.45 -2.19
C TYR A 163 8.10 20.60 -1.21
N ARG A 164 8.83 20.35 -0.12
CA ARG A 164 9.22 21.39 0.85
C ARG A 164 10.08 22.47 0.23
N LYS A 165 11.06 22.11 -0.62
CA LYS A 165 11.91 23.09 -1.34
C LYS A 165 11.09 24.00 -2.26
N ARG A 166 9.98 23.50 -2.82
CA ARG A 166 9.06 24.27 -3.66
C ARG A 166 8.05 25.11 -2.85
N GLY A 167 8.14 25.13 -1.52
CA GLY A 167 7.28 25.95 -0.65
C GLY A 167 5.94 25.31 -0.29
N GLY A 168 5.78 23.99 -0.45
CA GLY A 168 4.57 23.29 -0.05
C GLY A 168 4.44 23.16 1.48
N ILE A 169 3.23 23.40 2.01
CA ILE A 169 2.88 23.18 3.42
C ILE A 169 2.41 21.73 3.58
N LEU A 170 2.91 21.05 4.61
CA LEU A 170 2.62 19.64 4.90
C LEU A 170 1.34 19.41 5.70
#